data_AF-A0A1W9WTG9-F1
#
_entry.id   AF-A0A1W9WTG9-F1
#
_cell.length_a   1.000
_cell.length_b   1.000
_cell.length_c   1.000
_cell.angle_alpha   90.00
_cell.angle_beta   90.00
_cell.angle_gamma   90.00
#
_symmetry.space_group_name_H-M   'P 1'
#
loop_
_entity.id
_entity.type
_entity.pdbx_description
1 polymer ?
#
loop_
_entity_poly.entity_id
_entity_poly.type
_entity_poly.pdbx_seq_one_letter_code
_entity_poly.pdbx_strand_id
1 'polypeptide(L)'
;MAILSSDIEPYATHQIAVGQEHVLMVEECGNPKGLPVVFLHGGPGAHCKPSQRCFFNPSVYRIVLFDQRGAGRSIPTGSLQDNSS
;
A
#
# COMPACT_ATOMS: atom_id res chain seq x y z
N MET A 1 9.19 -1.05 23.68
CA MET A 1 9.22 0.08 22.72
C MET A 1 9.85 -0.46 21.44
N ALA A 2 9.06 -0.73 20.41
CA ALA A 2 9.58 -1.24 19.14
C ALA A 2 10.16 -0.06 18.35
N ILE A 3 11.44 -0.15 17.99
CA ILE A 3 12.09 0.85 17.13
C ILE A 3 11.53 0.62 15.73
N LEU A 4 10.67 1.54 15.26
CA LEU A 4 10.24 1.59 13.86
C LEU A 4 11.46 2.02 13.05
N SER A 5 12.21 1.06 12.50
CA SER A 5 13.33 1.34 11.60
C SER A 5 12.78 2.02 10.35
N SER A 6 13.18 3.26 10.09
CA SER A 6 12.70 4.10 8.98
C SER A 6 13.07 3.61 7.58
N ASP A 7 13.86 2.55 7.47
CA ASP A 7 14.60 2.23 6.24
C ASP A 7 14.04 1.02 5.48
N ILE A 8 12.81 0.59 5.80
CA ILE A 8 12.15 -0.44 5.01
C ILE A 8 11.70 0.18 3.69
N GLU A 9 12.44 -0.12 2.63
CA GLU A 9 12.07 0.22 1.26
C GLU A 9 11.33 -0.95 0.57
N PRO A 10 10.46 -0.65 -0.40
CA PRO A 10 9.79 -1.68 -1.16
C PRO A 10 10.81 -2.40 -2.03
N TYR A 11 10.77 -3.73 -2.03
CA TYR A 11 11.54 -4.53 -2.98
C TYR A 11 10.83 -4.64 -4.34
N ALA A 12 9.52 -4.34 -4.38
CA ALA A 12 8.75 -4.28 -5.61
C ALA A 12 7.64 -3.22 -5.51
N THR A 13 7.33 -2.60 -6.65
CA THR A 13 6.22 -1.66 -6.82
C THR A 13 5.46 -2.06 -8.08
N HIS A 14 4.13 -2.02 -8.02
CA HIS A 14 3.25 -2.46 -9.09
C HIS A 14 2.19 -1.43 -9.41
N GLN A 15 1.75 -1.46 -10.66
CA GLN A 15 0.54 -0.79 -11.14
C GLN A 15 -0.49 -1.86 -11.47
N ILE A 16 -1.64 -1.83 -10.79
CA ILE A 16 -2.69 -2.84 -10.96
C ILE A 16 -3.96 -2.16 -11.44
N ALA A 17 -4.36 -2.43 -12.68
CA ALA A 17 -5.65 -2.01 -13.21
C ALA A 17 -6.78 -2.79 -12.51
N VAL A 18 -7.78 -2.09 -11.98
CA VAL A 18 -8.90 -2.67 -11.20
C VAL A 18 -10.27 -2.35 -11.77
N GLY A 19 -10.34 -2.15 -13.08
CA GLY A 19 -11.55 -1.77 -13.82
C GLY A 19 -11.17 -1.09 -15.13
N GLN A 20 -12.08 -0.26 -15.65
CA GLN A 20 -11.81 0.48 -16.89
C GLN A 20 -10.97 1.74 -16.66
N GLU A 21 -11.11 2.40 -15.49
CA GLU A 21 -10.48 3.70 -15.23
C GLU A 21 -9.31 3.63 -14.24
N HIS A 22 -9.47 2.86 -13.16
CA HIS A 22 -8.55 2.95 -12.01
C HIS A 22 -7.34 2.03 -12.13
N VAL A 23 -6.17 2.60 -11.79
CA VAL A 23 -4.92 1.86 -11.60
C VAL A 23 -4.41 2.13 -10.19
N LEU A 24 -4.27 1.05 -9.40
CA LEU A 24 -3.76 1.11 -8.03
C LEU A 24 -2.23 1.05 -8.03
N MET A 25 -1.62 1.92 -7.23
CA MET A 25 -0.20 1.83 -6.88
C MET A 25 -0.02 0.93 -5.67
N VAL A 26 0.73 -0.15 -5.84
CA VAL A 26 0.97 -1.18 -4.82
C VAL A 26 2.46 -1.30 -4.54
N GLU A 27 2.84 -1.41 -3.27
CA GLU A 27 4.20 -1.68 -2.81
C GLU A 27 4.27 -3.01 -2.07
N GLU A 28 5.38 -3.71 -2.23
CA GLU A 28 5.72 -4.89 -1.46
C GLU A 28 7.01 -4.68 -0.66
N CYS A 29 6.94 -4.91 0.65
CA CYS A 29 8.02 -4.69 1.60
C CYS A 29 8.25 -5.94 2.46
N GLY A 30 9.38 -5.98 3.18
CA GLY A 30 9.72 -7.06 4.10
C GLY A 30 10.22 -8.32 3.39
N ASN A 31 9.83 -9.49 3.89
CA ASN A 31 10.28 -10.79 3.42
C ASN A 31 9.37 -11.29 2.29
N PRO A 32 9.84 -11.44 1.03
CA PRO A 32 9.01 -11.93 -0.09
C PRO A 32 8.43 -13.33 0.11
N LYS A 33 9.01 -14.11 1.03
CA LYS A 33 8.55 -15.47 1.41
C LYS A 33 7.86 -15.50 2.78
N GLY A 34 7.64 -14.34 3.39
CA GLY A 34 6.99 -14.20 4.69
C GLY A 34 5.47 -14.40 4.64
N LEU A 35 4.83 -14.35 5.81
CA LEU A 35 3.37 -14.38 5.91
C LEU A 35 2.77 -13.15 5.23
N PRO A 36 1.79 -13.29 4.32
CA PRO A 36 1.22 -12.15 3.62
C PRO A 36 0.35 -11.31 4.56
N VAL A 37 0.53 -9.99 4.51
CA VAL A 37 -0.33 -9.03 5.19
C VAL A 37 -0.62 -7.84 4.28
N VAL A 38 -1.87 -7.36 4.31
CA VAL A 38 -2.30 -6.18 3.57
C VAL A 38 -2.56 -5.05 4.55
N PHE A 39 -1.91 -3.92 4.33
CA PHE A 39 -2.17 -2.69 5.07
C PHE A 39 -3.23 -1.84 4.35
N LEU A 40 -4.28 -1.47 5.08
CA LEU A 40 -5.33 -0.56 4.60
C LEU A 40 -5.15 0.80 5.27
N HIS A 41 -4.85 1.84 4.50
CA HIS A 41 -4.80 3.19 5.04
C HIS A 41 -6.21 3.70 5.43
N GLY A 42 -6.27 4.58 6.42
CA GLY A 42 -7.51 5.25 6.83
C GLY A 42 -7.91 6.41 5.91
N GLY A 43 -8.79 7.29 6.41
CA GLY A 43 -9.47 8.32 5.61
C GLY A 43 -10.81 7.81 5.08
N PRO A 44 -11.41 8.50 4.11
CA PRO A 44 -11.20 8.12 2.71
C PRO A 44 -10.30 9.12 1.97
N GLY A 45 -9.59 8.68 0.93
CA GLY A 45 -8.75 9.54 0.09
C GLY A 45 -7.37 9.90 0.68
N ALA A 46 -6.94 9.27 1.78
CA ALA A 46 -5.57 9.37 2.29
C ALA A 46 -4.60 8.55 1.40
N HIS A 47 -3.45 8.15 1.92
CA HIS A 47 -2.49 7.32 1.19
C HIS A 47 -1.54 6.59 2.15
N CYS A 48 -0.82 5.62 1.62
CA CYS A 48 0.23 4.93 2.34
C CYS A 48 1.46 5.82 2.54
N LYS A 49 1.99 5.86 3.76
CA LYS A 49 3.20 6.60 4.14
C LYS A 49 4.35 5.61 4.40
N PRO A 50 5.62 5.99 4.12
CA PRO A 50 6.77 5.10 4.37
C PRO A 50 6.81 4.51 5.79
N SER A 51 6.43 5.29 6.82
CA SER A 51 6.38 4.83 8.20
C SER A 51 5.44 3.65 8.46
N GLN A 52 4.43 3.44 7.61
CA GLN A 52 3.47 2.33 7.74
C GLN A 52 4.06 0.99 7.30
N ARG A 53 5.18 0.99 6.56
CA ARG A 53 5.93 -0.24 6.21
C ARG A 53 6.47 -0.94 7.46
N CYS A 54 6.59 -0.22 8.57
CA CYS A 54 7.25 -0.67 9.79
C CYS A 54 6.28 -1.19 10.85
N PHE A 55 4.97 -1.26 10.57
CA PHE A 55 3.97 -1.77 11.52
C PHE A 55 4.04 -3.29 11.72
N PHE A 56 4.67 -4.00 10.80
CA PHE A 56 4.86 -5.44 10.85
C PHE A 56 6.35 -5.79 10.88
N ASN A 57 6.70 -6.90 11.51
CA ASN A 57 8.09 -7.37 11.51
C ASN A 57 8.50 -7.79 10.08
N PRO A 58 9.44 -7.09 9.43
CA PRO A 58 9.78 -7.33 8.03
C PRO A 58 10.45 -8.67 7.76
N SER A 59 11.06 -9.31 8.78
CA SER A 59 11.64 -10.65 8.63
C SER A 59 10.58 -11.76 8.57
N VAL A 60 9.40 -11.50 9.14
CA VAL A 60 8.29 -12.46 9.26
C VAL A 60 7.26 -12.26 8.15
N TYR A 61 6.96 -11.01 7.80
CA TYR A 61 5.84 -10.68 6.92
C TYR A 61 6.29 -10.24 5.52
N ARG A 62 5.50 -10.65 4.52
CA ARG A 62 5.40 -10.02 3.20
C ARG A 62 4.34 -8.93 3.30
N ILE A 63 4.76 -7.68 3.34
CA ILE A 63 3.89 -6.54 3.63
C ILE A 63 3.46 -5.92 2.32
N VAL A 64 2.15 -5.88 2.05
CA VAL A 64 1.56 -5.25 0.88
C VAL A 64 0.85 -3.97 1.30
N LEU A 65 1.27 -2.84 0.74
CA LEU A 65 0.63 -1.54 0.92
C LEU A 65 0.10 -1.07 -0.43
N PHE A 66 -1.06 -0.41 -0.45
CA PHE A 66 -1.55 0.20 -1.68
C PHE A 66 -2.34 1.47 -1.40
N ASP A 67 -2.26 2.41 -2.33
CA ASP A 67 -3.12 3.58 -2.31
C ASP A 67 -4.48 3.20 -2.92
N GLN A 68 -5.58 3.44 -2.21
CA GLN A 68 -6.93 3.15 -2.69
C GLN A 68 -7.28 3.97 -3.95
N ARG A 69 -8.42 3.65 -4.60
CA ARG A 69 -8.90 4.37 -5.80
C ARG A 69 -8.91 5.88 -5.57
N GLY A 70 -8.36 6.62 -6.53
CA GLY A 70 -8.24 8.08 -6.48
C GLY A 70 -7.36 8.64 -5.36
N ALA A 71 -6.69 7.80 -4.58
CA ALA A 71 -5.90 8.20 -3.42
C ALA A 71 -4.40 8.14 -3.72
N GLY A 72 -3.61 8.96 -3.05
CA GLY A 72 -2.15 8.93 -3.14
C GLY A 72 -1.61 8.94 -4.57
N ARG A 73 -0.87 7.90 -4.92
CA ARG A 73 -0.26 7.71 -6.24
C ARG A 73 -1.14 6.91 -7.21
N SER A 74 -2.26 6.35 -6.73
CA SER A 74 -3.23 5.70 -7.60
C SER A 74 -3.91 6.71 -8.50
N ILE A 75 -4.22 6.28 -9.71
CA ILE A 75 -4.76 7.15 -10.76
C ILE A 75 -6.13 6.65 -11.23
N PRO A 76 -7.03 7.58 -11.61
CA PRO A 76 -6.86 9.04 -11.62
C PRO A 76 -7.00 9.66 -10.22
N THR A 77 -6.10 10.56 -9.85
CA THR A 77 -6.10 11.22 -8.53
C THR A 77 -7.40 11.98 -8.29
N GLY A 78 -8.02 11.76 -7.13
CA GLY A 78 -9.28 12.37 -6.72
C GLY A 78 -10.54 11.80 -7.38
N SER A 79 -10.43 10.83 -8.30
CA SER A 79 -11.61 10.23 -8.94
C SER A 79 -12.42 9.41 -7.94
N LEU A 80 -13.73 9.67 -7.92
CA LEU A 80 -14.72 8.91 -7.15
C LEU A 80 -15.50 7.92 -8.04
N GLN A 81 -15.19 7.86 -9.33
CA GLN A 81 -15.86 6.96 -10.25
C GLN A 81 -15.66 5.51 -9.80
N ASP A 82 -16.73 4.71 -9.88
CA ASP A 82 -16.75 3.32 -9.42
C ASP A 82 -16.36 3.12 -7.95
N ASN A 83 -16.45 4.15 -7.10
CA ASN A 83 -16.21 4.04 -5.65
C ASN A 83 -17.52 3.84 -4.87
N SER A 84 -18.37 2.93 -5.37
CA SER A 84 -19.68 2.61 -4.80
C SER A 84 -19.62 1.40 -3.86
N SER A 85 -20.55 1.34 -2.91
CA SER A 85 -20.78 0.20 -2.01
C SER A 85 -21.78 -0.80 -2.58
#